data_AF-A0A7Z2G6U5-F1
#
_entry.id   AF-A0A7Z2G6U5-F1
#
_cell.length_a   1.000
_cell.length_b   1.000
_cell.length_c   1.000
_cell.angle_alpha   90.00
_cell.angle_beta   90.00
_cell.angle_gamma   90.00
#
_symmetry.space_group_name_H-M   'P 1'
#
loop_
_entity.id
_entity.type
_entity.pdbx_description
1 polymer ?
#
loop_
_entity_poly.entity_id
_entity_poly.type
_entity_poly.pdbx_seq_one_letter_code
_entity_poly.pdbx_strand_id
1 'polypeptide(L)'
;MKHTVSEMKHISSSTDNARAEVAEFCAEVLIEARARFDLVKSIVELRSILDSKQLAIAADARAGIRHIHAGVQAVVDYHHHQRGALDGRFDETLATTAKYLDDVEALYSWLDKLYSRN
;
A
#
# COMPACT_ATOMS: atom_id res chain seq x y z
N MET A 1 10.96 2.19 6.27
CA MET A 1 10.74 3.15 5.18
C MET A 1 11.69 4.31 5.39
N LYS A 2 12.61 4.56 4.46
CA LYS A 2 13.66 5.58 4.57
C LYS A 2 13.22 6.94 4.06
N HIS A 3 12.31 6.95 3.10
CA HIS A 3 11.77 8.15 2.46
C HIS A 3 10.31 8.36 2.89
N THR A 4 9.95 9.60 3.19
CA THR A 4 8.59 9.98 3.60
C THR A 4 7.76 10.46 2.41
N VAL A 5 6.43 10.37 2.53
CA VAL A 5 5.48 10.96 1.57
C VAL A 5 5.75 12.46 1.37
N SER A 6 6.14 13.18 2.42
CA SER A 6 6.42 14.62 2.34
C SER A 6 7.68 14.90 1.52
N GLU A 7 8.75 14.13 1.72
CA GLU A 7 9.97 14.26 0.92
C GLU A 7 9.69 13.93 -0.55
N MET A 8 8.92 12.87 -0.81
CA MET A 8 8.60 12.45 -2.18
C MET A 8 7.69 13.43 -2.92
N LYS A 9 6.82 14.19 -2.24
CA LYS A 9 6.06 15.27 -2.90
C LYS A 9 7.00 16.32 -3.49
N HIS A 10 8.04 16.71 -2.77
CA HIS A 10 8.89 17.84 -3.16
C HIS A 10 10.17 17.45 -3.89
N ILE A 11 10.33 16.17 -4.24
CA ILE A 11 11.52 15.70 -4.94
C ILE A 11 11.58 16.27 -6.36
N SER A 12 12.67 16.94 -6.70
CA SER A 12 12.90 17.51 -8.04
C SER A 12 13.52 16.46 -8.97
N SER A 13 12.99 16.30 -10.18
CA SER A 13 13.46 15.31 -11.17
C SER A 13 14.80 15.64 -11.83
N SER A 14 15.52 16.68 -11.38
CA SER A 14 16.68 17.25 -12.08
C SER A 14 18.01 16.54 -11.80
N THR A 15 18.04 15.46 -11.01
CA THR A 15 19.27 14.72 -10.68
C THR A 15 19.04 13.20 -10.76
N ASP A 16 20.09 12.45 -11.12
CA ASP A 16 20.02 10.98 -11.11
C ASP A 16 19.72 10.42 -9.71
N ASN A 17 20.12 11.14 -8.66
CA ASN A 17 19.77 10.82 -7.27
C ASN A 17 18.25 10.83 -7.05
N ALA A 18 17.53 11.78 -7.64
CA ALA A 18 16.08 11.85 -7.48
C ALA A 18 15.37 10.60 -8.04
N ARG A 19 15.83 10.10 -9.18
CA ARG A 19 15.28 8.86 -9.76
C ARG A 19 15.56 7.64 -8.88
N ALA A 20 16.75 7.58 -8.26
CA ALA A 20 17.11 6.51 -7.34
C ALA A 20 16.26 6.55 -6.05
N GLU A 21 16.04 7.74 -5.50
CA GLU A 21 15.19 7.95 -4.31
C GLU A 21 13.72 7.59 -4.60
N VAL A 22 13.17 7.99 -5.75
CA VAL A 22 11.83 7.55 -6.19
C VAL A 22 11.78 6.03 -6.34
N ALA A 23 12.80 5.42 -6.95
CA ALA A 23 12.85 3.98 -7.12
C ALA A 23 12.85 3.23 -5.78
N GLU A 24 13.66 3.70 -4.83
CA GLU A 24 13.76 3.12 -3.49
C GLU A 24 12.44 3.29 -2.72
N PHE A 25 11.85 4.50 -2.73
CA PHE A 25 10.55 4.75 -2.11
C PHE A 25 9.45 3.83 -2.68
N CYS A 26 9.32 3.77 -4.01
CA CYS A 26 8.35 2.91 -4.66
C CYS A 26 8.56 1.43 -4.29
N ALA A 27 9.81 0.97 -4.24
CA ALA A 27 10.13 -0.41 -3.85
C ALA A 27 9.73 -0.68 -2.39
N GLU A 28 10.07 0.22 -1.46
CA GLU A 28 9.71 0.08 -0.04
C GLU A 28 8.19 0.07 0.16
N VAL A 29 7.48 0.96 -0.53
CA VAL A 29 6.01 1.01 -0.55
C VAL A 29 5.41 -0.32 -1.00
N LEU A 30 5.91 -0.88 -2.09
CA LEU A 30 5.40 -2.13 -2.65
C LEU A 30 5.71 -3.33 -1.75
N ILE A 31 6.92 -3.38 -1.16
CA ILE A 31 7.30 -4.42 -0.19
C ILE A 31 6.35 -4.40 1.00
N GLU A 32 6.10 -3.22 1.57
CA GLU A 32 5.26 -3.09 2.75
C GLU A 32 3.78 -3.40 2.44
N ALA A 33 3.26 -2.89 1.32
CA ALA A 33 1.90 -3.18 0.87
C ALA A 33 1.71 -4.69 0.62
N ARG A 34 2.71 -5.33 0.00
CA ARG A 34 2.71 -6.76 -0.26
C ARG A 34 2.73 -7.58 1.03
N ALA A 35 3.59 -7.23 1.98
CA ALA A 35 3.70 -7.94 3.26
C ALA A 35 2.36 -7.92 4.02
N ARG A 36 1.69 -6.76 4.05
CA ARG A 36 0.35 -6.62 4.65
C ARG A 36 -0.72 -7.41 3.90
N PHE A 37 -0.67 -7.40 2.57
CA PHE A 37 -1.60 -8.17 1.75
C PHE A 37 -1.45 -9.68 1.97
N ASP A 38 -0.21 -10.18 1.94
CA ASP A 38 0.10 -11.59 2.18
C ASP A 38 -0.32 -12.02 3.61
N LEU A 39 -0.22 -11.13 4.59
CA LEU A 39 -0.70 -11.39 5.95
C LEU A 39 -2.22 -11.64 5.97
N VAL A 40 -3.03 -10.76 5.37
CA VAL A 40 -4.49 -10.97 5.30
C VAL A 40 -4.82 -12.24 4.53
N LYS A 41 -4.15 -12.47 3.41
CA LYS A 41 -4.33 -13.68 2.61
C LYS A 41 -4.01 -14.95 3.40
N SER A 42 -2.95 -14.94 4.21
CA SER A 42 -2.58 -16.09 5.05
C SER A 42 -3.64 -16.46 6.09
N ILE A 43 -4.35 -15.44 6.62
CA ILE A 43 -5.47 -15.61 7.57
C ILE A 43 -6.67 -16.20 6.85
N VAL A 44 -7.00 -15.69 5.65
CA VAL A 44 -8.09 -16.23 4.81
C VAL A 44 -7.86 -17.68 4.40
N GLU A 45 -6.63 -18.04 4.07
CA GLU A 45 -6.25 -19.41 3.68
C GLU A 45 -6.24 -20.41 4.86
N LEU A 46 -6.70 -20.00 6.05
CA LEU A 46 -6.79 -20.84 7.25
C LEU A 46 -5.46 -21.50 7.64
N ARG A 47 -4.33 -20.82 7.37
CA ARG A 47 -3.03 -21.25 7.91
C ARG A 47 -2.98 -21.11 9.44
N SER A 48 -3.98 -20.46 10.04
CA SER A 48 -4.23 -20.31 11.47
C SER A 48 -5.73 -20.42 11.79
N ILE A 49 -6.07 -20.68 13.07
CA ILE A 49 -7.46 -20.65 13.54
C ILE A 49 -7.95 -19.20 13.50
N LEU A 50 -9.12 -18.96 12.89
CA LEU A 50 -9.76 -17.64 12.88
C LEU A 50 -10.32 -17.32 14.27
N ASP A 51 -9.69 -16.38 14.96
CA ASP A 51 -10.12 -15.82 16.24
C ASP A 51 -10.18 -14.28 16.19
N SER A 52 -10.61 -13.66 17.30
CA SER A 52 -10.69 -12.19 17.40
C SER A 52 -9.34 -11.50 17.20
N LYS A 53 -8.23 -12.16 17.56
CA LYS A 53 -6.88 -11.63 17.38
C LYS A 53 -6.47 -11.65 15.92
N GLN A 54 -6.74 -12.73 15.18
CA GLN A 54 -6.51 -12.79 13.73
C GLN A 54 -7.37 -11.77 13.00
N LEU A 55 -8.63 -11.58 13.40
CA LEU A 55 -9.49 -10.56 12.79
C LEU A 55 -8.95 -9.14 13.03
N ALA A 56 -8.44 -8.85 14.22
CA ALA A 56 -7.79 -7.57 14.52
C ALA A 56 -6.51 -7.37 13.70
N ILE A 57 -5.67 -8.40 13.54
CA ILE A 57 -4.47 -8.36 12.68
C ILE A 57 -4.86 -8.10 11.23
N ALA A 58 -5.91 -8.76 10.72
CA ALA A 58 -6.39 -8.53 9.37
C ALA A 58 -6.92 -7.10 9.17
N ALA A 59 -7.62 -6.56 10.18
CA ALA A 59 -8.13 -5.19 10.16
C ALA A 59 -6.99 -4.16 10.13
N ASP A 60 -5.95 -4.37 10.93
CA ASP A 60 -4.75 -3.52 10.97
C ASP A 60 -3.99 -3.55 9.63
N ALA A 61 -3.76 -4.75 9.09
CA ALA A 61 -3.09 -4.90 7.80
C ALA A 61 -3.85 -4.21 6.66
N ARG A 62 -5.19 -4.33 6.65
CA ARG A 62 -6.07 -3.59 5.72
C ARG A 62 -5.94 -2.08 5.90
N ALA A 63 -5.97 -1.58 7.13
CA ALA A 63 -5.80 -0.16 7.41
C ALA A 63 -4.42 0.35 6.94
N GLY A 64 -3.38 -0.45 7.11
CA GLY A 64 -2.04 -0.16 6.61
C GLY A 64 -1.98 -0.04 5.08
N ILE A 65 -2.66 -0.91 4.33
CA ILE A 65 -2.75 -0.82 2.86
C ILE A 65 -3.49 0.45 2.43
N ARG A 66 -4.60 0.80 3.10
CA ARG A 66 -5.32 2.07 2.84
C ARG A 66 -4.40 3.28 3.03
N HIS A 67 -3.63 3.28 4.12
CA HIS A 67 -2.72 4.38 4.43
C HIS A 67 -1.61 4.50 3.40
N ILE A 68 -1.02 3.37 2.98
CA ILE A 68 -0.03 3.34 1.90
C ILE A 68 -0.62 3.92 0.60
N HIS A 69 -1.76 3.39 0.17
CA HIS A 69 -2.40 3.81 -1.08
C HIS A 69 -2.69 5.32 -1.07
N ALA A 70 -3.27 5.84 0.02
CA ALA A 70 -3.52 7.27 0.17
C ALA A 70 -2.23 8.11 0.15
N GLY A 71 -1.15 7.59 0.74
CA GLY A 71 0.16 8.23 0.71
C GLY A 71 0.72 8.35 -0.72
N VAL A 72 0.67 7.26 -1.50
CA VAL A 72 1.10 7.25 -2.90
C VAL A 72 0.23 8.15 -3.76
N GLN A 73 -1.10 8.08 -3.61
CA GLN A 73 -2.04 8.96 -4.32
C GLN A 73 -1.69 10.43 -4.10
N ALA A 74 -1.38 10.81 -2.86
CA ALA A 74 -1.00 12.18 -2.54
C ALA A 74 0.33 12.62 -3.19
N VAL A 75 1.26 11.68 -3.44
CA VAL A 75 2.51 11.96 -4.18
C VAL A 75 2.21 12.12 -5.67
N VAL A 76 1.46 11.17 -6.25
CA VAL A 76 1.04 11.21 -7.67
C VAL A 76 0.30 12.49 -7.99
N ASP A 77 -0.71 12.83 -7.18
CA ASP A 77 -1.49 14.04 -7.35
C ASP A 77 -0.58 15.26 -7.35
N TYR A 78 0.36 15.36 -6.41
CA TYR A 78 1.27 16.50 -6.36
C TYR A 78 2.14 16.62 -7.64
N HIS A 79 2.71 15.51 -8.12
CA HIS A 79 3.59 15.51 -9.30
C HIS A 79 2.84 15.77 -10.62
N HIS A 80 1.64 15.22 -10.78
CA HIS A 80 0.77 15.51 -11.92
C HIS A 80 0.45 17.01 -12.06
N HIS A 81 0.29 17.73 -10.93
CA HIS A 81 0.06 19.17 -10.95
C HIS A 81 1.33 19.98 -11.28
N GLN A 82 2.52 19.42 -11.08
CA GLN A 82 3.81 20.08 -11.30
C GLN A 82 4.45 19.79 -12.68
N ARG A 83 3.85 18.91 -13.51
CA ARG A 83 4.32 18.47 -14.85
C ARG A 83 5.73 17.83 -14.83
N GLY A 84 5.98 16.89 -13.93
CA GLY A 84 7.29 16.23 -13.75
C GLY A 84 7.51 14.97 -14.60
N ALA A 85 8.77 14.61 -14.86
CA ALA A 85 9.15 13.40 -15.61
C ALA A 85 9.20 12.11 -14.76
N LEU A 86 8.79 12.17 -13.48
CA LEU A 86 8.85 11.06 -12.51
C LEU A 86 7.51 10.30 -12.36
N ASP A 87 6.46 10.77 -13.03
CA ASP A 87 5.07 10.35 -12.87
C ASP A 87 4.88 8.83 -13.06
N GLY A 88 5.47 8.25 -14.11
CA GLY A 88 5.20 6.87 -14.49
C GLY A 88 5.50 5.82 -13.40
N ARG A 89 6.53 6.04 -12.56
CA ARG A 89 6.85 5.08 -11.49
C ARG A 89 5.92 5.20 -10.30
N PHE A 90 5.49 6.43 -9.99
CA PHE A 90 4.47 6.65 -8.98
C PHE A 90 3.11 6.10 -9.45
N ASP A 91 2.77 6.25 -10.73
CA ASP A 91 1.55 5.69 -11.32
C ASP A 91 1.52 4.15 -11.25
N GLU A 92 2.60 3.48 -11.63
CA GLU A 92 2.71 2.02 -11.51
C GLU A 92 2.55 1.55 -10.05
N THR A 93 3.17 2.30 -9.12
CA THR A 93 3.07 2.03 -7.69
C THR A 93 1.64 2.25 -7.18
N LEU A 94 0.99 3.32 -7.64
CA LEU A 94 -0.39 3.65 -7.32
C LEU A 94 -1.35 2.55 -7.80
N ALA A 95 -1.22 2.14 -9.06
CA ALA A 95 -2.03 1.07 -9.64
C ALA A 95 -1.85 -0.26 -8.88
N THR A 96 -0.62 -0.59 -8.50
CA THR A 96 -0.35 -1.83 -7.74
C THR A 96 -0.92 -1.78 -6.34
N THR A 97 -0.77 -0.65 -5.63
CA THR A 97 -1.34 -0.48 -4.28
C THR A 97 -2.87 -0.42 -4.30
N ALA A 98 -3.48 0.15 -5.35
CA ALA A 98 -4.93 0.13 -5.57
C ALA A 98 -5.44 -1.31 -5.71
N LYS A 99 -4.75 -2.15 -6.49
CA LYS A 99 -5.10 -3.57 -6.62
C LYS A 99 -5.04 -4.31 -5.27
N TYR A 100 -3.98 -4.09 -4.48
CA TYR A 100 -3.91 -4.68 -3.15
C TYR A 100 -5.01 -4.18 -2.21
N LEU A 101 -5.40 -2.90 -2.34
CA LEU A 101 -6.51 -2.35 -1.59
C LEU A 101 -7.83 -3.03 -1.96
N ASP A 102 -8.15 -3.13 -3.25
CA ASP A 102 -9.39 -3.77 -3.72
C ASP A 102 -9.47 -5.23 -3.26
N ASP A 103 -8.38 -5.98 -3.43
CA ASP A 103 -8.31 -7.38 -3.04
C ASP A 103 -8.42 -7.54 -1.51
N VAL A 104 -7.74 -6.70 -0.73
CA VAL A 104 -7.77 -6.81 0.75
C VAL A 104 -9.14 -6.42 1.33
N GLU A 105 -9.84 -5.46 0.73
CA GLU A 105 -11.21 -5.12 1.12
C GLU A 105 -12.17 -6.31 0.93
N ALA A 106 -12.05 -7.01 -0.20
CA ALA A 106 -12.85 -8.19 -0.49
C ALA A 106 -12.54 -9.34 0.50
N LEU A 107 -11.26 -9.62 0.73
CA LEU A 107 -10.81 -10.65 1.66
C LEU A 107 -11.25 -10.37 3.10
N TYR A 108 -11.06 -9.13 3.57
CA TYR A 108 -11.46 -8.74 4.92
C TYR A 108 -12.99 -8.77 5.10
N SER A 109 -13.77 -8.33 4.10
CA SER A 109 -15.23 -8.42 4.16
C SER A 109 -15.71 -9.87 4.30
N TRP A 110 -15.03 -10.82 3.65
CA TRP A 110 -15.32 -12.23 3.80
C TRP A 110 -14.99 -12.74 5.22
N LEU A 111 -13.81 -12.41 5.76
CA LEU A 111 -13.43 -12.77 7.13
C LEU A 111 -14.42 -12.23 8.18
N ASP A 112 -14.80 -10.96 8.05
CA ASP A 112 -15.72 -10.29 8.96
C ASP A 112 -17.10 -10.94 8.97
N LYS A 113 -17.60 -11.34 7.79
CA LYS A 113 -18.86 -12.09 7.65
C LYS A 113 -18.79 -13.48 8.26
N LEU A 114 -17.64 -14.16 8.22
CA LEU A 114 -17.49 -15.48 8.85
C LEU A 114 -17.47 -15.37 10.37
N TYR A 115 -16.77 -14.37 10.91
CA TYR A 115 -16.66 -14.20 12.35
C TYR A 115 -17.96 -13.68 12.97
N SER A 116 -18.62 -12.70 12.34
CA SER A 116 -19.85 -12.06 12.85
C SER A 116 -21.10 -12.96 12.77
N ARG A 117 -21.00 -14.16 12.20
CA ARG A 117 -22.08 -15.15 12.15
C ARG A 117 -22.04 -16.16 13.30
N ASN A 118 -21.05 -16.06 14.18
CA ASN A 118 -20.93 -16.81 15.43
C ASN A 118 -21.30 -15.92 16.63
#